data_AF-F0X6W9-F1
#
_entry.id   AF-F0X6W9-F1
#
_cell.length_a   1.000
_cell.length_b   1.000
_cell.length_c   1.000
_cell.angle_alpha   90.00
_cell.angle_beta   90.00
_cell.angle_gamma   90.00
#
_symmetry.space_group_name_H-M   'P 1'
#
loop_
_entity.id
_entity.type
_entity.pdbx_description
1 polymer ?
#
loop_
_entity_poly.entity_id
_entity_poly.type
_entity_poly.pdbx_seq_one_letter_code
_entity_poly.pdbx_strand_id
1 'polypeptide(L)'
;MSVTLGEQRSFCERTMSQQHTFFPPKEHDIFSKLTDQIISSDAALMLSDELSCAVLDKLHPHLDLFAKKSSSHIDPLHVHLYKGRAVTIVEQARLHLVWRSDTIYLKPLPTCLLSSDFWRDHLTPENPTRPQALGFMRTYAHLIRHRSDFLIAQKENLIPPSENLTYGEFKAFIRYFRSVSDDQVSLRWKFGQIHYPSGAARQPMADV
;
A
#
# COMPACT_ATOMS: atom_id res chain seq x y z
N MET A 1 -10.44 5.67 39.48
CA MET A 1 -10.85 4.32 39.08
C MET A 1 -9.61 3.62 38.56
N SER A 2 -9.03 2.75 39.36
CA SER A 2 -7.79 2.04 39.02
C SER A 2 -8.15 0.78 38.23
N VAL A 3 -7.87 0.77 36.93
CA VAL A 3 -8.03 -0.41 36.09
C VAL A 3 -7.01 -1.45 36.55
N THR A 4 -7.45 -2.68 36.80
CA THR A 4 -6.59 -3.73 37.36
C THR A 4 -5.61 -4.26 36.30
N LEU A 5 -4.39 -4.63 36.71
CA LEU A 5 -3.34 -5.16 35.80
C LEU A 5 -3.81 -6.37 34.94
N GLY A 6 -4.82 -7.12 35.40
CA GLY A 6 -5.42 -8.23 34.66
C GLY A 6 -6.28 -7.79 33.47
N GLU A 7 -6.99 -6.66 33.58
CA GLU A 7 -7.82 -6.11 32.49
C GLU A 7 -6.95 -5.49 31.38
N GLN A 8 -5.81 -4.89 31.75
CA GLN A 8 -4.83 -4.37 30.79
C GLN A 8 -4.16 -5.49 29.97
N ARG A 9 -3.80 -6.63 30.60
CA ARG A 9 -3.28 -7.79 29.86
C ARG A 9 -4.32 -8.41 28.93
N SER A 10 -5.56 -8.56 29.40
CA SER A 10 -6.67 -9.09 28.60
C SER A 10 -7.06 -8.22 27.40
N PHE A 11 -6.96 -6.89 27.54
CA PHE A 11 -7.19 -5.95 26.45
C PHE A 11 -6.02 -5.94 25.44
N CYS A 12 -4.78 -6.04 25.93
CA CYS A 12 -3.58 -6.13 25.10
C CYS A 12 -3.50 -7.45 24.32
N GLU A 13 -3.88 -8.57 24.93
CA GLU A 13 -3.97 -9.88 24.26
C GLU A 13 -5.11 -9.91 23.24
N ARG A 14 -6.26 -9.28 23.51
CA ARG A 14 -7.36 -9.15 22.52
C ARG A 14 -6.98 -8.25 21.34
N THR A 15 -6.22 -7.18 21.57
CA THR A 15 -5.74 -6.30 20.49
C THR A 15 -4.62 -6.94 19.67
N MET A 16 -3.72 -7.70 20.29
CA MET A 16 -2.68 -8.47 19.58
C MET A 16 -3.25 -9.67 18.81
N SER A 17 -4.25 -10.37 19.36
CA SER A 17 -4.90 -11.49 18.69
C SER A 17 -5.76 -11.05 17.49
N GLN A 18 -6.39 -9.86 17.56
CA GLN A 18 -7.17 -9.32 16.43
C GLN A 18 -6.30 -8.78 15.28
N GLN A 19 -5.06 -8.36 15.55
CA GLN A 19 -4.18 -7.76 14.55
C GLN A 19 -3.59 -8.79 13.57
N HIS A 20 -3.34 -10.02 14.02
CA HIS A 20 -2.83 -11.08 13.13
C HIS A 20 -3.88 -11.57 12.11
N THR A 21 -5.17 -11.40 12.38
CA THR A 21 -6.28 -11.91 11.53
C THR A 21 -7.04 -10.79 10.81
N PHE A 22 -6.38 -9.67 10.49
CA PHE A 22 -7.06 -8.56 9.81
C PHE A 22 -7.48 -8.94 8.38
N PHE A 23 -8.77 -8.89 8.07
CA PHE A 23 -9.25 -8.97 6.69
C PHE A 23 -10.14 -7.76 6.39
N PRO A 24 -10.08 -7.19 5.18
CA PRO A 24 -11.06 -6.20 4.78
C PRO A 24 -12.47 -6.81 4.85
N PRO A 25 -13.47 -6.09 5.40
CA PRO A 25 -14.83 -6.61 5.52
C PRO A 25 -15.50 -6.84 4.16
N LYS A 26 -16.17 -8.00 4.01
CA LYS A 26 -16.92 -8.37 2.80
C LYS A 26 -17.97 -7.33 2.37
N GLU A 27 -18.60 -6.64 3.31
CA GLU A 27 -19.63 -5.62 3.03
C GLU A 27 -19.12 -4.44 2.18
N HIS A 28 -17.79 -4.29 2.09
CA HIS A 28 -17.13 -3.28 1.28
C HIS A 28 -16.32 -3.90 0.14
N ASP A 29 -16.57 -5.16 -0.22
CA ASP A 29 -15.91 -5.78 -1.37
C ASP A 29 -16.30 -5.04 -2.66
N ILE A 30 -15.30 -4.44 -3.28
CA ILE A 30 -15.43 -3.60 -4.47
C ILE A 30 -15.25 -4.45 -5.73
N PHE A 31 -14.54 -5.58 -5.63
CA PHE A 31 -14.11 -6.38 -6.77
C PHE A 31 -15.28 -6.94 -7.58
N SER A 32 -16.37 -7.31 -6.89
CA SER A 32 -17.62 -7.79 -7.51
C SER A 32 -18.29 -6.79 -8.46
N LYS A 33 -17.83 -5.54 -8.53
CA LYS A 33 -18.34 -4.48 -9.42
C LYS A 33 -17.37 -4.09 -10.54
N LEU A 34 -16.17 -4.64 -10.56
CA LEU A 34 -15.21 -4.38 -11.63
C LEU A 34 -15.65 -5.13 -12.90
N THR A 35 -15.40 -4.58 -14.09
CA THR A 35 -15.86 -5.18 -15.36
C THR A 35 -15.05 -6.40 -15.81
N ASP A 36 -13.84 -6.57 -15.27
CA ASP A 36 -12.91 -7.67 -15.62
C ASP A 36 -12.58 -8.53 -14.37
N GLN A 37 -13.53 -9.35 -13.92
CA GLN A 37 -13.48 -10.06 -12.62
C GLN A 37 -12.72 -11.39 -12.61
N ILE A 38 -11.78 -11.63 -13.54
CA ILE A 38 -11.08 -12.92 -13.55
C ILE A 38 -9.86 -12.84 -12.61
N ILE A 39 -10.07 -13.24 -11.35
CA ILE A 39 -8.95 -13.64 -10.49
C ILE A 39 -8.48 -15.00 -11.02
N SER A 40 -7.38 -15.00 -11.77
CA SER A 40 -6.72 -16.24 -12.19
C SER A 40 -6.40 -17.12 -10.98
N SER A 41 -6.44 -18.44 -11.11
CA SER A 41 -5.97 -19.37 -10.07
C SER A 41 -4.54 -19.05 -9.62
N ASP A 42 -3.75 -18.47 -10.52
CA ASP A 42 -2.35 -18.14 -10.32
C ASP A 42 -2.14 -16.69 -9.85
N ALA A 43 -3.23 -15.94 -9.62
CA ALA A 43 -3.17 -14.52 -9.24
C ALA A 43 -2.37 -14.28 -7.96
N ALA A 44 -2.37 -15.22 -7.01
CA ALA A 44 -1.56 -15.14 -5.79
C ALA A 44 -0.05 -15.21 -6.08
N LEU A 45 0.37 -16.06 -7.03
CA LEU A 45 1.77 -16.17 -7.46
C LEU A 45 2.19 -14.92 -8.24
N MET A 46 1.34 -14.45 -9.16
CA MET A 46 1.60 -13.23 -9.92
C MET A 46 1.74 -12.03 -8.99
N LEU A 47 0.85 -11.89 -7.99
CA LEU A 47 0.91 -10.81 -7.01
C LEU A 47 2.19 -10.86 -6.16
N SER A 48 2.65 -12.06 -5.81
CA SER A 48 3.90 -12.24 -5.05
C SER A 48 5.11 -11.69 -5.80
N ASP A 49 5.20 -11.97 -7.11
CA ASP A 49 6.27 -11.44 -7.96
C ASP A 49 6.09 -9.92 -8.17
N GLU A 50 4.86 -9.51 -8.46
CA GLU A 50 4.47 -8.12 -8.73
C GLU A 50 4.77 -7.17 -7.55
N LEU A 51 4.57 -7.62 -6.30
CA LEU A 51 4.84 -6.85 -5.09
C LEU A 51 6.25 -7.05 -4.52
N SER A 52 7.08 -7.88 -5.16
CA SER A 52 8.42 -8.18 -4.68
C SER A 52 9.30 -6.92 -4.64
N CYS A 53 9.90 -6.69 -3.47
CA CYS A 53 10.82 -5.57 -3.22
C CYS A 53 12.16 -6.07 -2.64
N ALA A 54 12.57 -7.30 -2.98
CA ALA A 54 13.73 -7.98 -2.38
C ALA A 54 15.02 -7.14 -2.38
N VAL A 55 15.18 -6.29 -3.39
CA VAL A 55 16.33 -5.39 -3.56
C VAL A 55 16.31 -4.26 -2.53
N LEU A 56 15.16 -3.63 -2.35
CA LEU A 56 15.02 -2.57 -1.34
C LEU A 56 15.04 -3.15 0.08
N ASP A 57 14.56 -4.38 0.25
CA ASP A 57 14.68 -5.10 1.52
C ASP A 57 16.15 -5.39 1.86
N LYS A 58 16.99 -5.75 0.88
CA LYS A 58 18.45 -5.86 1.06
C LYS A 58 19.10 -4.51 1.40
N LEU A 59 18.61 -3.42 0.80
CA LEU A 59 19.09 -2.06 1.05
C LEU A 59 18.50 -1.42 2.33
N HIS A 60 17.60 -2.10 3.03
CA HIS A 60 16.92 -1.59 4.23
C HIS A 60 17.86 -0.92 5.25
N PRO A 61 19.07 -1.45 5.57
CA PRO A 61 19.99 -0.80 6.50
C PRO A 61 20.46 0.61 6.08
N HIS A 62 20.34 0.94 4.78
CA HIS A 62 20.80 2.20 4.21
C HIS A 62 19.66 3.12 3.75
N LEU A 63 18.40 2.67 3.81
CA LEU A 63 17.26 3.46 3.33
C LEU A 63 17.06 4.76 4.12
N ASP A 64 17.52 4.82 5.36
CA ASP A 64 17.48 6.04 6.19
C ASP A 64 18.25 7.22 5.56
N LEU A 65 19.17 6.97 4.62
CA LEU A 65 19.85 8.01 3.85
C LEU A 65 18.95 8.69 2.81
N PHE A 66 17.92 7.99 2.36
CA PHE A 66 17.07 8.39 1.23
C PHE A 66 15.59 8.59 1.63
N ALA A 67 15.20 8.15 2.82
CA ALA A 67 13.83 8.18 3.29
C ALA A 67 13.75 8.30 4.80
N LYS A 68 12.69 8.95 5.29
CA LYS A 68 12.33 8.89 6.70
C LYS A 68 11.74 7.51 7.00
N LYS A 69 12.26 6.84 8.03
CA LYS A 69 11.70 5.60 8.57
C LYS A 69 10.35 5.84 9.27
N SER A 70 9.33 6.02 8.45
CA SER A 70 7.97 6.32 8.87
C SER A 70 7.05 6.01 7.71
N SER A 71 6.21 5.00 7.86
CA SER A 71 5.22 4.62 6.84
C SER A 71 4.18 5.70 6.56
N SER A 72 3.89 6.55 7.56
CA SER A 72 3.01 7.72 7.41
C SER A 72 3.66 8.89 6.68
N HIS A 73 4.97 8.84 6.36
CA HIS A 73 5.66 9.89 5.63
C HIS A 73 5.40 9.76 4.12
N ILE A 74 4.14 9.94 3.74
CA ILE A 74 3.64 9.89 2.37
C ILE A 74 2.77 11.12 2.18
N ASP A 75 3.16 11.98 1.24
CA ASP A 75 2.31 13.10 0.84
C ASP A 75 1.07 12.57 0.09
N PRO A 76 -0.12 13.16 0.28
CA PRO A 76 -1.26 12.82 -0.56
C PRO A 76 -1.05 13.34 -2.00
N LEU A 77 -1.78 12.78 -2.96
CA LEU A 77 -1.59 13.05 -4.39
C LEU A 77 -1.67 14.54 -4.74
N HIS A 78 -2.65 15.28 -4.21
CA HIS A 78 -2.76 16.72 -4.46
C HIS A 78 -1.53 17.51 -3.96
N VAL A 79 -0.87 17.05 -2.89
CA VAL A 79 0.36 17.68 -2.38
C VAL A 79 1.54 17.38 -3.28
N HIS A 80 1.63 16.18 -3.86
CA HIS A 80 2.63 15.88 -4.89
C HIS A 80 2.50 16.83 -6.09
N LEU A 81 1.28 17.02 -6.59
CA LEU A 81 1.01 17.95 -7.69
C LEU A 81 1.32 19.40 -7.31
N TYR A 82 0.91 19.83 -6.10
CA TYR A 82 1.23 21.16 -5.57
C TYR A 82 2.74 21.40 -5.44
N LYS A 83 3.52 20.35 -5.11
CA LYS A 83 4.99 20.39 -5.09
C LYS A 83 5.63 20.37 -6.49
N GLY A 84 4.83 20.46 -7.56
CA GLY A 84 5.29 20.46 -8.94
C GLY A 84 5.71 19.08 -9.44
N ARG A 85 5.29 17.98 -8.78
CA ARG A 85 5.60 16.63 -9.23
C ARG A 85 4.53 16.11 -10.20
N ALA A 86 4.96 15.56 -11.33
CA ALA A 86 4.16 14.77 -12.24
C ALA A 86 4.11 13.30 -11.77
N VAL A 87 2.95 12.67 -11.92
CA VAL A 87 2.77 11.23 -11.66
C VAL A 87 3.27 10.45 -12.87
N THR A 88 4.12 9.46 -12.65
CA THR A 88 4.54 8.49 -13.66
C THR A 88 4.16 7.08 -13.20
N ILE A 89 3.39 6.38 -14.02
CA ILE A 89 2.99 4.99 -13.78
C ILE A 89 4.21 4.06 -13.93
N VAL A 90 4.38 3.13 -12.99
CA VAL A 90 5.41 2.09 -13.02
C VAL A 90 4.83 0.76 -12.57
N GLU A 91 5.22 -0.36 -13.16
CA GLU A 91 4.72 -1.67 -12.71
C GLU A 91 5.56 -2.32 -11.61
N GLN A 92 6.79 -1.85 -11.41
CA GLN A 92 7.68 -2.42 -10.41
C GLN A 92 7.36 -1.86 -9.02
N ALA A 93 6.97 -2.72 -8.07
CA ALA A 93 6.65 -2.29 -6.69
C ALA A 93 7.81 -1.56 -6.00
N ARG A 94 9.07 -1.89 -6.32
CA ARG A 94 10.25 -1.16 -5.83
C ARG A 94 10.26 0.33 -6.17
N LEU A 95 9.68 0.73 -7.30
CA LEU A 95 9.63 2.13 -7.72
C LEU A 95 8.44 2.89 -7.15
N HIS A 96 7.43 2.20 -6.60
CA HIS A 96 6.28 2.85 -5.99
C HIS A 96 6.73 3.79 -4.85
N LEU A 97 6.25 5.04 -4.87
CA LEU A 97 6.62 6.14 -3.96
C LEU A 97 8.08 6.61 -4.01
N VAL A 98 8.83 6.24 -5.05
CA VAL A 98 10.12 6.86 -5.33
C VAL A 98 9.86 8.17 -6.06
N TRP A 99 10.49 9.26 -5.63
CA TRP A 99 10.46 10.52 -6.36
C TRP A 99 11.85 11.04 -6.64
N ARG A 100 11.98 11.72 -7.78
CA ARG A 100 13.19 12.37 -8.25
C ARG A 100 12.81 13.61 -9.04
N SER A 101 13.46 14.73 -8.71
CA SER A 101 13.16 16.03 -9.35
C SER A 101 11.67 16.35 -9.27
N ASP A 102 11.02 16.50 -10.42
CA ASP A 102 9.61 16.82 -10.65
C ASP A 102 8.77 15.56 -10.92
N THR A 103 9.25 14.36 -10.59
CA THR A 103 8.52 13.10 -10.89
C THR A 103 8.33 12.27 -9.62
N ILE A 104 7.12 11.74 -9.44
CA ILE A 104 6.80 10.68 -8.47
C ILE A 104 6.37 9.42 -9.25
N TYR A 105 7.03 8.30 -8.97
CA TYR A 105 6.73 7.01 -9.57
C TYR A 105 5.70 6.27 -8.72
N LEU A 106 4.58 5.89 -9.32
CA LEU A 106 3.48 5.22 -8.62
C LEU A 106 3.05 3.99 -9.39
N LYS A 107 3.05 2.86 -8.68
CA LYS A 107 2.43 1.63 -9.17
C LYS A 107 0.91 1.66 -9.03
N PRO A 108 0.12 1.38 -10.10
CA PRO A 108 -1.34 1.25 -10.03
C PRO A 108 -1.76 0.19 -9.02
N LEU A 109 -2.94 0.37 -8.42
CA LEU A 109 -3.46 -0.55 -7.43
C LEU A 109 -3.90 -1.86 -8.11
N PRO A 110 -3.30 -3.02 -7.79
CA PRO A 110 -3.75 -4.31 -8.32
C PRO A 110 -5.19 -4.59 -7.88
N THR A 111 -6.10 -4.76 -8.83
CA THR A 111 -7.55 -4.84 -8.55
C THR A 111 -7.91 -5.98 -7.63
N CYS A 112 -7.18 -7.10 -7.66
CA CYS A 112 -7.37 -8.23 -6.73
C CYS A 112 -7.25 -7.81 -5.26
N LEU A 113 -6.46 -6.77 -4.93
CA LEU A 113 -6.34 -6.25 -3.58
C LEU A 113 -7.57 -5.45 -3.11
N LEU A 114 -8.52 -5.15 -4.02
CA LEU A 114 -9.84 -4.60 -3.67
C LEU A 114 -10.89 -5.69 -3.38
N SER A 115 -10.54 -6.98 -3.51
CA SER A 115 -11.43 -8.11 -3.23
C SER A 115 -11.24 -8.64 -1.82
N SER A 116 -12.25 -8.53 -0.98
CA SER A 116 -12.20 -9.08 0.38
C SER A 116 -12.10 -10.61 0.38
N ASP A 117 -12.64 -11.25 -0.66
CA ASP A 117 -12.53 -12.69 -0.87
C ASP A 117 -11.10 -13.08 -1.23
N PHE A 118 -10.43 -12.35 -2.13
CA PHE A 118 -9.02 -12.58 -2.44
C PHE A 118 -8.12 -12.50 -1.20
N TRP A 119 -8.35 -11.51 -0.33
CA TRP A 119 -7.59 -11.39 0.91
C TRP A 119 -7.73 -12.62 1.81
N ARG A 120 -8.95 -13.14 1.97
CA ARG A 120 -9.21 -14.31 2.82
C ARG A 120 -8.68 -15.60 2.20
N ASP A 121 -8.80 -15.74 0.88
CA ASP A 121 -8.53 -17.00 0.20
C ASP A 121 -7.05 -17.13 -0.18
N HIS A 122 -6.35 -16.01 -0.42
CA HIS A 122 -4.96 -16.00 -0.91
C HIS A 122 -3.96 -15.25 -0.03
N LEU A 123 -4.40 -14.35 0.87
CA LEU A 123 -3.52 -13.57 1.75
C LEU A 123 -3.79 -13.89 3.23
N THR A 124 -3.82 -15.18 3.58
CA THR A 124 -3.94 -15.64 4.97
C THR A 124 -2.75 -15.16 5.82
N PRO A 125 -2.85 -15.13 7.16
CA PRO A 125 -1.77 -14.68 8.04
C PRO A 125 -0.42 -15.39 7.82
N GLU A 126 -0.44 -16.62 7.33
CA GLU A 126 0.72 -17.46 7.04
C GLU A 126 1.33 -17.19 5.65
N ASN A 127 0.63 -16.45 4.79
CA ASN A 127 1.08 -16.18 3.43
C ASN A 127 2.23 -15.15 3.43
N PRO A 128 3.40 -15.45 2.81
CA PRO A 128 4.58 -14.58 2.84
C PRO A 128 4.44 -13.30 2.01
N THR A 129 3.41 -13.17 1.17
CA THR A 129 3.08 -11.98 0.36
C THR A 129 2.19 -11.00 1.11
N ARG A 130 1.53 -11.46 2.17
CA ARG A 130 0.60 -10.64 2.96
C ARG A 130 1.26 -9.37 3.54
N PRO A 131 2.48 -9.41 4.12
CA PRO A 131 3.14 -8.20 4.62
C PRO A 131 3.38 -7.14 3.54
N GLN A 132 3.67 -7.57 2.30
CA GLN A 132 3.89 -6.71 1.14
C GLN A 132 2.57 -6.09 0.70
N ALA A 133 1.52 -6.89 0.57
CA ALA A 133 0.18 -6.42 0.21
C ALA A 133 -0.39 -5.44 1.25
N LEU A 134 -0.22 -5.71 2.55
CA LEU A 134 -0.64 -4.81 3.63
C LEU A 134 0.09 -3.46 3.54
N GLY A 135 1.41 -3.53 3.35
CA GLY A 135 2.26 -2.35 3.19
C GLY A 135 1.86 -1.50 1.98
N PHE A 136 1.64 -2.15 0.84
CA PHE A 136 1.20 -1.52 -0.40
C PHE A 136 -0.19 -0.86 -0.25
N MET A 137 -1.19 -1.55 0.31
CA MET A 137 -2.51 -0.95 0.50
C MET A 137 -2.48 0.24 1.47
N ARG A 138 -1.62 0.19 2.48
CA ARG A 138 -1.41 1.31 3.40
C ARG A 138 -0.88 2.55 2.68
N THR A 139 -0.05 2.42 1.64
CA THR A 139 0.41 3.59 0.87
C THR A 139 -0.74 4.31 0.20
N TYR A 140 -1.65 3.56 -0.43
CA TYR A 140 -2.87 4.11 -1.06
C TYR A 140 -3.79 4.79 -0.05
N ALA A 141 -3.84 4.27 1.19
CA ALA A 141 -4.58 4.89 2.29
C ALA A 141 -4.05 6.28 2.70
N HIS A 142 -2.75 6.54 2.46
CA HIS A 142 -2.08 7.82 2.70
C HIS A 142 -2.02 8.73 1.46
N LEU A 143 -1.91 8.16 0.26
CA LEU A 143 -1.94 8.87 -1.03
C LEU A 143 -3.31 9.50 -1.28
N ILE A 144 -4.39 8.77 -0.94
CA ILE A 144 -5.78 9.17 -1.20
C ILE A 144 -6.46 9.51 0.12
N ARG A 145 -6.40 10.79 0.52
CA ARG A 145 -7.00 11.26 1.78
C ARG A 145 -8.30 12.00 1.57
N HIS A 146 -8.40 12.73 0.47
CA HIS A 146 -9.54 13.56 0.12
C HIS A 146 -10.18 13.09 -1.18
N ARG A 147 -11.38 13.61 -1.45
CA ARG A 147 -12.08 13.35 -2.71
C ARG A 147 -11.28 13.87 -3.92
N SER A 148 -10.55 14.96 -3.77
CA SER A 148 -9.65 15.48 -4.81
C SER A 148 -8.54 14.47 -5.15
N ASP A 149 -7.90 13.88 -4.14
CA ASP A 149 -6.88 12.84 -4.37
C ASP A 149 -7.45 11.63 -5.09
N PHE A 150 -8.68 11.23 -4.75
CA PHE A 150 -9.37 10.12 -5.39
C PHE A 150 -9.61 10.40 -6.88
N LEU A 151 -10.08 11.60 -7.22
CA LEU A 151 -10.27 12.01 -8.62
C LEU A 151 -8.94 12.10 -9.37
N ILE A 152 -7.86 12.55 -8.71
CA ILE A 152 -6.50 12.53 -9.29
C ILE A 152 -6.09 11.08 -9.56
N ALA A 153 -6.28 10.17 -8.60
CA ALA A 153 -5.92 8.76 -8.78
C ALA A 153 -6.64 8.10 -9.95
N GLN A 154 -7.93 8.42 -10.17
CA GLN A 154 -8.68 7.95 -11.34
C GLN A 154 -8.14 8.58 -12.64
N LYS A 155 -7.92 9.90 -12.65
CA LYS A 155 -7.38 10.61 -13.80
C LYS A 155 -6.01 10.08 -14.24
N GLU A 156 -5.16 9.72 -13.29
CA GLU A 156 -3.83 9.18 -13.52
C GLU A 156 -3.82 7.65 -13.65
N ASN A 157 -4.99 6.98 -13.76
CA ASN A 157 -5.15 5.53 -13.92
C ASN A 157 -4.47 4.69 -12.81
N LEU A 158 -4.38 5.23 -11.59
CA LEU A 158 -3.83 4.52 -10.43
C LEU A 158 -4.84 3.60 -9.75
N ILE A 159 -6.13 3.88 -9.92
CA ILE A 159 -7.24 3.08 -9.38
C ILE A 159 -8.33 2.94 -10.45
N PRO A 160 -9.27 1.98 -10.30
CA PRO A 160 -10.36 1.80 -11.25
C PRO A 160 -11.18 3.08 -11.51
N PRO A 161 -11.71 3.25 -12.74
CA PRO A 161 -12.47 4.43 -13.13
C PRO A 161 -13.78 4.55 -12.33
N SER A 162 -14.40 5.74 -12.38
CA SER A 162 -15.57 6.07 -11.55
C SER A 162 -16.81 5.23 -11.84
N GLU A 163 -16.89 4.64 -13.03
CA GLU A 163 -17.95 3.71 -13.42
C GLU A 163 -17.89 2.40 -12.62
N ASN A 164 -16.71 2.05 -12.11
CA ASN A 164 -16.45 0.79 -11.40
C ASN A 164 -16.17 1.00 -9.90
N LEU A 165 -15.80 2.22 -9.49
CA LEU A 165 -15.39 2.52 -8.12
C LEU A 165 -15.76 3.95 -7.72
N THR A 166 -16.60 4.08 -6.68
CA THR A 166 -16.94 5.39 -6.10
C THR A 166 -15.99 5.76 -4.95
N TYR A 167 -15.87 7.07 -4.66
CA TYR A 167 -15.09 7.53 -3.51
C TYR A 167 -15.59 6.97 -2.17
N GLY A 168 -16.91 6.80 -2.02
CA GLY A 168 -17.51 6.28 -0.79
C GLY A 168 -17.10 4.83 -0.52
N GLU A 169 -17.16 3.98 -1.55
CA GLU A 169 -16.72 2.59 -1.49
C GLU A 169 -15.23 2.48 -1.21
N PHE A 170 -14.41 3.20 -1.98
CA PHE A 170 -12.96 3.21 -1.76
C PHE A 170 -12.61 3.68 -0.36
N LYS A 171 -13.22 4.77 0.14
CA LYS A 171 -13.00 5.28 1.49
C LYS A 171 -13.41 4.26 2.56
N ALA A 172 -14.54 3.58 2.36
CA ALA A 172 -15.04 2.56 3.27
C ALA A 172 -14.14 1.33 3.33
N PHE A 173 -13.49 0.97 2.21
CA PHE A 173 -12.55 -0.14 2.11
C PHE A 173 -11.14 0.22 2.60
N ILE A 174 -10.58 1.35 2.16
CA ILE A 174 -9.18 1.69 2.41
C ILE A 174 -8.89 2.09 3.86
N ARG A 175 -9.91 2.53 4.61
CA ARG A 175 -9.74 3.01 6.00
C ARG A 175 -9.09 1.99 6.92
N TYR A 176 -9.31 0.70 6.68
CA TYR A 176 -8.79 -0.36 7.54
C TYR A 176 -7.27 -0.54 7.41
N PHE A 177 -6.69 -0.16 6.27
CA PHE A 177 -5.25 -0.24 6.04
C PHE A 177 -4.47 0.90 6.69
N ARG A 178 -5.14 1.98 7.12
CA ARG A 178 -4.49 3.14 7.78
C ARG A 178 -3.90 2.79 9.14
N SER A 179 -4.46 1.80 9.82
CA SER A 179 -4.04 1.37 11.17
C SER A 179 -3.06 0.20 11.15
N VAL A 180 -2.67 -0.29 9.98
CA VAL A 180 -1.66 -1.36 9.85
C VAL A 180 -0.33 -0.84 10.41
N SER A 181 0.27 -1.61 11.32
CA SER A 181 1.52 -1.24 11.99
C SER A 181 2.76 -1.63 11.18
N ASP A 182 3.90 -1.00 11.46
CA ASP A 182 5.19 -1.25 10.78
C ASP A 182 5.78 -2.63 11.08
N ASP A 183 5.34 -3.32 12.12
CA ASP A 183 5.70 -4.72 12.40
C ASP A 183 4.96 -5.73 11.49
N GLN A 184 3.83 -5.33 10.90
CA GLN A 184 2.98 -6.21 10.09
C GLN A 184 3.35 -6.24 8.60
N VAL A 185 4.32 -5.43 8.18
CA VAL A 185 4.67 -5.23 6.77
C VAL A 185 6.12 -5.60 6.49
N SER A 186 6.44 -5.87 5.22
CA SER A 186 7.84 -6.13 4.82
C SER A 186 8.70 -4.86 4.94
N LEU A 187 10.03 -5.05 4.95
CA LEU A 187 11.01 -4.02 5.30
C LEU A 187 10.85 -2.73 4.47
N ARG A 188 10.70 -2.85 3.14
CA ARG A 188 10.44 -1.71 2.24
C ARG A 188 9.26 -0.86 2.68
N TRP A 189 8.17 -1.48 3.13
CA TRP A 189 6.91 -0.78 3.42
C TRP A 189 6.87 -0.11 4.79
N LYS A 190 7.91 -0.27 5.61
CA LYS A 190 8.13 0.53 6.84
C LYS A 190 8.52 1.97 6.52
N PHE A 191 8.94 2.22 5.28
CA PHE A 191 9.26 3.54 4.76
C PHE A 191 8.13 4.05 3.87
N GLY A 192 7.81 5.33 3.99
CA GLY A 192 6.89 6.02 3.09
C GLY A 192 7.54 6.33 1.74
N GLN A 193 7.54 7.61 1.37
CA GLN A 193 8.17 8.07 0.14
C GLN A 193 9.70 8.13 0.23
N ILE A 194 10.37 7.75 -0.86
CA ILE A 194 11.83 7.68 -0.96
C ILE A 194 12.30 8.73 -1.96
N HIS A 195 13.26 9.57 -1.54
CA HIS A 195 13.90 10.54 -2.41
C HIS A 195 15.15 9.94 -3.05
N TYR A 196 15.18 9.89 -4.39
CA TYR A 196 16.40 9.54 -5.12
C TYR A 196 17.12 10.82 -5.57
N PRO A 197 18.27 11.18 -4.96
CA PRO A 197 18.94 12.45 -5.23
C PRO A 197 19.48 12.52 -6.66
N SER A 198 19.35 13.70 -7.28
CA SER A 198 19.69 13.92 -8.69
C SER A 198 21.18 13.77 -9.05
N GLY A 199 22.08 13.61 -8.07
CA GLY A 199 23.53 13.44 -8.27
C GLY A 199 24.05 12.00 -8.14
N ALA A 200 23.21 11.03 -7.78
CA ALA A 200 23.60 9.62 -7.86
C ALA A 200 23.73 9.25 -9.34
N ALA A 201 24.82 8.59 -9.73
CA ALA A 201 25.09 8.18 -11.11
C ALA A 201 23.84 7.54 -11.74
N ARG A 202 23.66 7.71 -13.06
CA ARG A 202 22.62 7.03 -13.86
C ARG A 202 22.87 5.52 -13.86
N GLN A 203 22.73 4.84 -12.73
CA GLN A 203 22.39 3.43 -12.73
C GLN A 203 20.88 3.38 -12.69
N PRO A 204 20.22 2.86 -13.74
CA PRO A 204 18.80 2.60 -13.64
C PRO A 204 18.62 1.59 -12.50
N MET A 205 17.76 1.91 -11.54
CA MET A 205 17.21 0.95 -10.57
C MET A 205 16.45 -0.22 -11.25
N ALA A 206 16.52 -0.33 -12.58
CA ALA A 206 16.09 -1.48 -13.35
C ALA A 206 17.06 -2.68 -13.22
N ASP A 207 18.34 -2.44 -12.87
CA ASP A 207 19.40 -3.47 -12.89
C ASP A 207 19.85 -3.95 -11.50
N VAL A 208 19.07 -3.69 -10.43
CA VAL A 208 19.29 -4.31 -9.11
C VAL A 208 18.06 -5.08 -8.71
#